data_AF-A0A0C3S900-F1
#
_entry.id   AF-A0A0C3S900-F1
#
_cell.length_a   1.000
_cell.length_b   1.000
_cell.length_c   1.000
_cell.angle_alpha   90.00
_cell.angle_beta   90.00
_cell.angle_gamma   90.00
#
_symmetry.space_group_name_H-M   'P 1'
#
loop_
_entity.id
_entity.type
_entity.pdbx_description
1 polymer ?
#
loop_
_entity_poly.entity_id
_entity_poly.type
_entity_poly.pdbx_seq_one_letter_code
_entity_poly.pdbx_strand_id
1 'polypeptide(L)'
;MVTSSRTYTTTLWRADWESQNYYWRVFGILRAPLTNGAQELRFPIKRLPAELMAQVMYWYIRHVQEQARSDRDDEVPPTPYSWLTIRHVCRFWRNIAFQHPQLSTTICLTRYACIKEMVTLSGRLPIHVYERPTGGYHRTRHEALAILALVMDNLHRVATAEIDDWHWYDVNYANPPTTLPSETSPIQSLTWKSCLRRNVSFLARNASGPTILPRFSFPNLQHLSCYWVGVQSIRHMLHRSLLRLELHEPPPMSENSLLAILEEMPALEFLTPLPSEVEHRLRERCRPRGPRAEALCLPTCRLSNHGRPCMEAQWQHGPGSTRVGAHTVTCCRCL
;
A
#
# COMPACT_ATOMS: atom_id res chain seq x y z
N MET A 1 42.57 25.41 22.93
CA MET A 1 41.50 25.08 21.96
C MET A 1 41.77 23.68 21.44
N VAL A 2 41.04 22.68 21.94
CA VAL A 2 41.20 21.27 21.56
C VAL A 2 40.09 20.93 20.56
N THR A 3 40.47 20.60 19.34
CA THR A 3 39.57 20.17 18.26
C THR A 3 39.17 18.72 18.49
N SER A 4 37.89 18.51 18.81
CA SER A 4 37.28 17.19 18.94
C SER A 4 36.91 16.64 17.56
N SER A 5 37.74 15.74 17.04
CA SER A 5 37.46 14.95 15.84
C SER A 5 36.44 13.86 16.17
N ARG A 6 35.17 14.05 15.77
CA ARG A 6 34.14 13.00 15.84
C ARG A 6 34.38 11.96 14.73
N THR A 7 34.58 10.73 15.17
CA THR A 7 34.69 9.50 14.37
C THR A 7 33.33 9.11 13.79
N TYR A 8 33.15 9.32 12.48
CA TYR A 8 31.99 8.85 11.69
C TYR A 8 32.35 7.60 10.88
N THR A 9 32.74 6.50 11.54
CA THR A 9 33.16 5.28 10.83
C THR A 9 32.39 4.02 11.23
N THR A 10 31.48 4.07 12.20
CA THR A 10 30.85 2.85 12.76
C THR A 10 29.52 2.46 12.11
N THR A 11 28.89 3.30 11.30
CA THR A 11 27.59 2.99 10.66
C THR A 11 27.71 2.30 9.30
N LEU A 12 28.84 2.41 8.61
CA LEU A 12 28.99 1.81 7.27
C LEU A 12 29.09 0.27 7.30
N TRP A 13 29.74 -0.29 8.33
CA TRP A 13 29.98 -1.73 8.45
C TRP A 13 28.73 -2.55 8.80
N ARG A 14 27.71 -1.93 9.40
CA ARG A 14 26.49 -2.63 9.82
C ARG A 14 25.57 -2.97 8.63
N ALA A 15 25.57 -2.13 7.59
CA ALA A 15 24.77 -2.33 6.37
C ALA A 15 25.26 -3.51 5.51
N ASP A 16 26.55 -3.84 5.57
CA ASP A 16 27.15 -4.90 4.76
C ASP A 16 26.85 -6.29 5.34
N TRP A 17 26.87 -6.41 6.68
CA TRP A 17 26.48 -7.64 7.40
C TRP A 17 25.00 -8.00 7.22
N GLU A 18 24.10 -7.02 7.27
CA GLU A 18 22.66 -7.24 7.06
C GLU A 18 22.37 -7.67 5.62
N SER A 19 23.06 -7.06 4.65
CA SER A 19 22.97 -7.46 3.25
C SER A 19 23.48 -8.89 3.05
N GLN A 20 24.63 -9.25 3.62
CA GLN A 20 25.15 -10.63 3.57
C GLN A 20 24.23 -11.64 4.25
N ASN A 21 23.65 -11.32 5.42
CA ASN A 21 22.68 -12.18 6.08
C ASN A 21 21.39 -12.34 5.29
N TYR A 22 20.91 -11.28 4.64
CA TYR A 22 19.75 -11.34 3.75
C TYR A 22 20.04 -12.21 2.52
N TYR A 23 21.19 -12.00 1.87
CA TYR A 23 21.64 -12.87 0.78
C TYR A 23 21.80 -14.32 1.23
N TRP A 24 22.30 -14.57 2.44
CA TRP A 24 22.42 -15.92 3.01
C TRP A 24 21.04 -16.50 3.35
N ARG A 25 20.06 -15.74 3.84
CA ARG A 25 18.71 -16.26 4.10
C ARG A 25 18.00 -16.61 2.80
N VAL A 26 18.08 -15.75 1.79
CA VAL A 26 17.39 -15.95 0.50
C VAL A 26 18.09 -17.01 -0.36
N PHE A 27 19.41 -16.93 -0.48
CA PHE A 27 20.19 -17.80 -1.37
C PHE A 27 21.09 -18.78 -0.64
N GLY A 28 21.39 -18.59 0.64
CA GLY A 28 22.21 -19.51 1.44
C GLY A 28 21.46 -20.78 1.83
N ILE A 29 20.11 -20.82 1.86
CA ILE A 29 19.37 -22.09 1.89
C ILE A 29 19.51 -22.84 0.55
N LEU A 30 19.51 -22.11 -0.57
CA LEU A 30 19.72 -22.68 -1.91
C LEU A 30 21.19 -23.04 -2.20
N ARG A 31 22.14 -22.46 -1.46
CA ARG A 31 23.60 -22.65 -1.58
C ARG A 31 24.22 -23.37 -0.40
N ALA A 32 23.45 -23.74 0.63
CA ALA A 32 23.91 -24.61 1.69
C ALA A 32 24.52 -25.83 0.98
N PRO A 33 25.76 -26.23 1.31
CA PRO A 33 26.40 -27.34 0.64
C PRO A 33 25.41 -28.49 0.65
N LEU A 34 24.92 -28.85 -0.54
CA LEU A 34 24.07 -30.01 -0.74
C LEU A 34 24.79 -31.13 -0.01
N THR A 35 24.17 -31.61 1.08
CA THR A 35 24.77 -32.61 1.95
C THR A 35 25.32 -33.73 1.09
N ASN A 36 26.57 -34.13 1.34
CA ASN A 36 27.32 -35.10 0.53
C ASN A 36 26.42 -36.28 0.13
N GLY A 37 25.92 -36.29 -1.12
CA GLY A 37 24.99 -37.30 -1.62
C GLY A 37 23.71 -36.78 -2.28
N ALA A 38 23.34 -35.50 -2.12
CA ALA A 38 22.22 -34.96 -2.88
C ALA A 38 22.62 -34.81 -4.35
N GLN A 39 22.01 -35.67 -5.19
CA GLN A 39 22.15 -35.66 -6.64
C GLN A 39 21.95 -34.22 -7.13
N GLU A 40 23.00 -33.61 -7.70
CA GLU A 40 22.92 -32.27 -8.28
C GLU A 40 21.66 -32.24 -9.15
N LEU A 41 20.67 -31.43 -8.78
CA LEU A 41 19.55 -31.12 -9.65
C LEU A 41 20.14 -30.32 -10.83
N ARG A 42 20.70 -31.04 -11.80
CA ARG A 42 21.37 -30.53 -13.01
C ARG A 42 20.36 -30.04 -14.03
N PHE A 43 19.36 -29.29 -13.61
CA PHE A 43 18.62 -28.44 -14.53
C PHE A 43 19.35 -27.11 -14.57
N PRO A 44 20.21 -26.89 -15.58
CA PRO A 44 20.95 -25.65 -15.64
C PRO A 44 19.91 -24.55 -15.87
N ILE A 45 19.83 -23.59 -14.96
CA ILE A 45 18.89 -22.47 -15.05
C ILE A 45 18.98 -21.75 -16.42
N LYS A 46 20.16 -21.80 -17.05
CA LYS A 46 20.42 -21.33 -18.43
C LYS A 46 19.64 -22.06 -19.53
N ARG A 47 19.01 -23.21 -19.26
CA ARG A 47 18.18 -23.96 -20.21
C ARG A 47 16.69 -23.62 -20.13
N LEU A 48 16.29 -22.78 -19.15
CA LEU A 48 14.92 -22.30 -19.10
C LEU A 48 14.66 -21.37 -20.28
N PRO A 49 13.51 -21.52 -20.97
CA PRO A 49 13.00 -20.52 -21.90
C PRO A 49 12.95 -19.13 -21.26
N ALA A 50 13.11 -18.09 -22.07
CA ALA A 50 13.13 -16.70 -21.61
C ALA A 50 11.84 -16.32 -20.87
N GLU A 51 10.71 -16.87 -21.31
CA GLU A 51 9.38 -16.66 -20.73
C GLU A 51 9.28 -17.21 -19.31
N LEU A 52 9.78 -18.43 -19.07
CA LEU A 52 9.81 -19.02 -17.73
C LEU A 52 10.76 -18.27 -16.82
N MET A 53 11.90 -17.83 -17.34
CA MET A 53 12.84 -17.00 -16.58
C MET A 53 12.22 -15.66 -16.19
N ALA A 54 11.51 -15.00 -17.10
CA ALA A 54 10.77 -13.78 -16.81
C ALA A 54 9.70 -13.99 -15.73
N GLN A 55 8.99 -15.13 -15.77
CA GLN A 55 8.01 -15.48 -14.75
C GLN A 55 8.67 -15.69 -13.37
N VAL A 56 9.83 -16.36 -13.31
CA VAL A 56 10.60 -16.49 -12.06
C VAL A 56 11.03 -15.13 -11.53
N MET A 57 11.56 -14.25 -12.40
CA MET A 57 11.93 -12.88 -12.02
C MET A 57 10.72 -12.10 -11.48
N TYR A 58 9.56 -12.21 -12.14
CA TYR A 58 8.34 -11.54 -11.71
C TYR A 58 7.95 -11.94 -10.29
N TRP A 59 7.92 -13.23 -9.98
CA TRP A 59 7.58 -13.72 -8.65
C TRP A 59 8.60 -13.30 -7.59
N TYR A 60 9.89 -13.33 -7.94
CA TYR A 60 10.95 -12.85 -7.04
C TYR A 60 10.81 -11.35 -6.73
N ILE A 61 10.60 -10.52 -7.76
CA ILE A 61 10.40 -9.06 -7.60
C ILE A 61 9.20 -8.79 -6.71
N ARG A 62 8.08 -9.46 -6.99
CA ARG A 62 6.85 -9.34 -6.21
C ARG A 62 7.09 -9.70 -4.74
N HIS A 63 7.78 -10.80 -4.46
CA HIS A 63 8.13 -11.21 -3.10
C HIS A 63 8.97 -10.15 -2.37
N VAL A 64 10.02 -9.63 -3.01
CA VAL A 64 10.86 -8.57 -2.44
C VAL A 64 10.05 -7.30 -2.15
N GLN A 65 9.11 -6.96 -3.02
CA GLN A 65 8.24 -5.79 -2.86
C GLN A 65 7.23 -5.96 -1.73
N GLU A 66 6.61 -7.14 -1.62
CA GLU A 66 5.70 -7.48 -0.53
C GLU A 66 6.42 -7.44 0.82
N GLN A 67 7.65 -7.97 0.90
CA GLN A 67 8.49 -7.84 2.09
C GLN A 67 8.85 -6.38 2.40
N ALA A 68 9.17 -5.58 1.38
CA ALA A 68 9.51 -4.17 1.57
C ALA A 68 8.33 -3.32 2.09
N ARG A 69 7.08 -3.78 1.90
CA ARG A 69 5.85 -3.14 2.38
C ARG A 69 5.37 -3.68 3.73
N SER A 70 5.90 -4.82 4.18
CA SER A 70 5.48 -5.42 5.43
C SER A 70 6.11 -4.67 6.60
N ASP A 71 5.29 -4.01 7.42
CA ASP A 71 5.69 -3.39 8.69
C ASP A 71 5.92 -4.45 9.80
N ARG A 72 6.62 -5.55 9.48
CA ARG A 72 6.97 -6.53 10.51
C ARG A 72 8.07 -5.93 11.38
N ASP A 73 7.72 -5.62 12.62
CA ASP A 73 8.54 -4.89 13.60
C ASP A 73 9.95 -5.49 13.83
N ASP A 74 10.15 -6.77 13.52
CA ASP A 74 11.38 -7.49 13.86
C ASP A 74 12.41 -7.59 12.72
N GLU A 75 12.07 -7.23 11.47
CA GLU A 75 13.00 -7.37 10.33
C GLU A 75 13.17 -6.07 9.54
N VAL A 76 14.43 -5.72 9.24
CA VAL A 76 14.75 -4.58 8.37
C VAL A 76 14.20 -4.90 6.97
N PRO A 77 13.21 -4.15 6.46
CA PRO A 77 12.61 -4.44 5.17
C PRO A 77 13.67 -4.31 4.07
N PRO A 78 13.65 -5.17 3.05
CA PRO A 78 14.61 -5.10 1.96
C PRO A 78 14.56 -3.72 1.31
N THR A 79 15.73 -3.23 0.89
CA THR A 79 15.80 -1.92 0.24
C THR A 79 14.97 -1.93 -1.04
N PRO A 80 14.22 -0.85 -1.33
CA PRO A 80 13.52 -0.74 -2.60
C PRO A 80 14.48 -0.96 -3.76
N TYR A 81 14.02 -1.70 -4.78
CA TYR A 81 14.81 -2.08 -5.95
C TYR A 81 16.05 -2.96 -5.68
N SER A 82 16.20 -3.56 -4.49
CA SER A 82 17.23 -4.60 -4.22
C SER A 82 17.17 -5.77 -5.21
N TRP A 83 15.99 -6.04 -5.77
CA TRP A 83 15.79 -7.02 -6.82
C TRP A 83 16.52 -6.69 -8.13
N LEU A 84 16.94 -5.44 -8.39
CA LEU A 84 17.68 -5.06 -9.60
C LEU A 84 18.99 -5.85 -9.75
N THR A 85 19.52 -6.40 -8.66
CA THR A 85 20.67 -7.32 -8.64
C THR A 85 20.50 -8.50 -9.60
N ILE A 86 19.27 -8.96 -9.87
CA ILE A 86 19.00 -10.00 -10.88
C ILE A 86 19.46 -9.59 -12.30
N ARG A 87 19.43 -8.28 -12.63
CA ARG A 87 19.90 -7.73 -13.90
C ARG A 87 21.43 -7.73 -14.03
N HIS A 88 22.13 -8.02 -12.94
CA HIS A 88 23.59 -8.06 -12.88
C HIS A 88 24.15 -9.49 -12.78
N VAL A 89 23.30 -10.52 -12.72
CA VAL A 89 23.74 -11.93 -12.66
C VAL A 89 24.51 -12.33 -13.91
N CYS A 90 23.92 -12.15 -15.09
CA CYS A 90 24.58 -12.41 -16.38
C CYS A 90 23.88 -11.63 -17.51
N ARG A 91 24.49 -11.62 -18.71
CA ARG A 91 23.92 -10.93 -19.89
C ARG A 91 22.54 -11.45 -20.29
N PHE A 92 22.31 -12.77 -20.20
CA PHE A 92 21.03 -13.38 -20.53
C PHE A 92 19.90 -12.87 -19.64
N TRP A 93 20.12 -12.84 -18.31
CA TRP A 93 19.13 -12.34 -17.34
C TRP A 93 18.85 -10.86 -17.53
N ARG A 94 19.89 -10.07 -17.79
CA ARG A 94 19.75 -8.65 -18.12
C ARG A 94 18.87 -8.43 -19.35
N ASN A 95 19.13 -9.17 -20.44
CA ASN A 95 18.36 -9.04 -21.67
C ASN A 95 16.89 -9.39 -21.45
N ILE A 96 16.60 -10.47 -20.71
CA ILE A 96 15.23 -10.85 -20.34
C ILE A 96 14.57 -9.72 -19.54
N ALA A 97 15.25 -9.20 -18.52
CA ALA A 97 14.70 -8.13 -17.70
C ALA A 97 14.35 -6.85 -18.50
N PHE A 98 15.10 -6.56 -19.57
CA PHE A 98 14.81 -5.45 -20.49
C PHE A 98 13.71 -5.76 -21.51
N GLN A 99 13.60 -7.01 -21.97
CA GLN A 99 12.59 -7.44 -22.95
C GLN A 99 11.19 -7.63 -22.35
N HIS A 100 11.08 -7.67 -21.02
CA HIS A 100 9.81 -7.89 -20.31
C HIS A 100 9.42 -6.68 -19.45
N PRO A 101 8.74 -5.66 -20.04
CA PRO A 101 8.31 -4.45 -19.34
C PRO A 101 7.50 -4.69 -18.07
N GLN A 102 6.77 -5.81 -17.97
CA GLN A 102 6.00 -6.16 -16.77
C GLN A 102 6.84 -6.29 -15.50
N LEU A 103 8.16 -6.52 -15.63
CA LEU A 103 9.09 -6.57 -14.50
C LEU A 103 9.39 -5.18 -13.93
N SER A 104 8.92 -4.12 -14.58
CA SER A 104 9.19 -2.73 -14.20
C SER A 104 7.91 -1.92 -13.88
N THR A 105 6.76 -2.57 -13.72
CA THR A 105 5.47 -1.89 -13.48
C THR A 105 5.25 -1.48 -12.03
N THR A 106 5.89 -2.13 -11.06
CA THR A 106 5.77 -1.77 -9.64
C THR A 106 6.91 -0.85 -9.22
N ILE A 107 6.58 0.41 -8.95
CA ILE A 107 7.51 1.53 -8.80
C ILE A 107 7.44 2.07 -7.36
N CYS A 108 8.56 1.98 -6.66
CA CYS A 108 8.74 2.60 -5.35
C CYS A 108 9.27 4.04 -5.51
N LEU A 109 8.62 5.00 -4.83
CA LEU A 109 8.99 6.41 -4.83
C LEU A 109 10.25 6.67 -3.99
N THR A 110 11.43 6.37 -4.56
CA THR A 110 12.73 6.61 -3.93
C THR A 110 13.52 7.74 -4.62
N ARG A 111 14.39 7.43 -5.58
CA ARG A 111 15.21 8.41 -6.31
C ARG A 111 14.60 8.72 -7.67
N TYR A 112 14.64 9.98 -8.07
CA TYR A 112 14.05 10.43 -9.34
C TYR A 112 14.61 9.65 -10.54
N ALA A 113 15.93 9.48 -10.61
CA ALA A 113 16.58 8.75 -11.71
C ALA A 113 16.08 7.30 -11.84
N CYS A 114 15.95 6.60 -10.70
CA CYS A 114 15.45 5.23 -10.67
C CYS A 114 13.98 5.17 -11.11
N ILE A 115 13.14 6.06 -10.60
CA ILE A 115 11.71 6.11 -10.96
C ILE A 115 11.56 6.39 -12.45
N LYS A 116 12.29 7.35 -12.99
CA LYS A 116 12.30 7.68 -14.43
C LYS A 116 12.70 6.48 -15.29
N GLU A 117 13.74 5.76 -14.89
CA GLU A 117 14.14 4.53 -15.57
C GLU A 117 13.05 3.46 -15.52
N MET A 118 12.45 3.22 -14.35
CA MET A 118 11.37 2.23 -14.19
C MET A 118 10.11 2.58 -14.99
N VAL A 119 9.70 3.85 -15.00
CA VAL A 119 8.61 4.35 -15.86
C VAL A 119 8.94 4.10 -17.33
N THR A 120 10.17 4.40 -17.77
CA THR A 120 10.61 4.17 -19.16
C THR A 120 10.56 2.68 -19.51
N LEU A 121 11.08 1.82 -18.64
CA LEU A 121 11.13 0.37 -18.85
C LEU A 121 9.75 -0.30 -18.80
N SER A 122 8.79 0.28 -18.07
CA SER A 122 7.40 -0.20 -18.05
C SER A 122 6.67 -0.01 -19.40
N GLY A 123 7.23 0.79 -20.31
CA GLY A 123 6.69 1.02 -21.64
C GLY A 123 5.33 1.71 -21.60
N ARG A 124 4.27 1.01 -21.99
CA ARG A 124 2.87 1.48 -21.95
C ARG A 124 1.99 0.71 -20.96
N LEU A 125 2.59 -0.22 -20.20
CA LEU A 125 1.82 -1.04 -19.26
C LEU A 125 1.28 -0.20 -18.10
N PRO A 126 0.19 -0.64 -17.44
CA PRO A 126 -0.25 -0.05 -16.19
C PRO A 126 0.84 -0.13 -15.12
N ILE A 127 0.98 0.93 -14.33
CA ILE A 127 2.00 1.03 -13.28
C ILE A 127 1.38 1.10 -11.89
N HIS A 128 2.09 0.56 -10.90
CA HIS A 128 1.71 0.52 -9.50
C HIS A 128 2.72 1.33 -8.70
N VAL A 129 2.31 2.47 -8.18
CA VAL A 129 3.17 3.40 -7.46
C VAL A 129 2.97 3.25 -5.97
N TYR A 130 4.05 3.24 -5.19
CA TYR A 130 3.97 3.22 -3.73
C TYR A 130 5.14 3.95 -3.06
N GLU A 131 4.85 4.59 -1.94
CA GLU A 131 5.83 5.19 -1.03
C GLU A 131 6.52 4.10 -0.17
N ARG A 132 7.75 4.35 0.29
CA ARG A 132 8.39 3.49 1.30
C ARG A 132 7.83 3.85 2.70
N PRO A 133 7.35 2.87 3.50
CA PRO A 133 6.73 3.12 4.81
C PRO A 133 7.60 3.90 5.80
N THR A 134 8.91 3.68 5.78
CA THR A 134 9.86 4.27 6.74
C THR A 134 10.20 5.74 6.47
N GLY A 135 9.27 6.50 5.89
CA GLY A 135 9.43 7.92 5.58
C GLY A 135 10.70 8.19 4.79
N GLY A 136 10.82 7.51 3.64
CA GLY A 136 12.01 7.56 2.79
C GLY A 136 12.56 8.98 2.74
N TYR A 137 13.79 9.17 3.20
CA TYR A 137 14.47 10.45 3.14
C TYR A 137 14.58 10.87 1.67
N HIS A 138 13.56 11.52 1.14
CA HIS A 138 13.66 12.29 -0.09
C HIS A 138 14.80 13.27 0.16
N ARG A 139 15.90 13.10 -0.59
CA ARG A 139 17.16 13.77 -0.27
C ARG A 139 17.01 15.28 -0.27
N THR A 140 16.09 15.78 -1.09
CA THR A 140 15.74 17.19 -1.19
C THR A 140 14.26 17.35 -1.53
N ARG A 141 13.67 18.47 -1.13
CA ARG A 141 12.32 18.90 -1.54
C ARG A 141 12.18 18.90 -3.07
N HIS A 142 13.17 19.41 -3.80
CA HIS A 142 13.13 19.46 -5.26
C HIS A 142 13.01 18.07 -5.91
N GLU A 143 13.71 17.06 -5.37
CA GLU A 143 13.62 15.70 -5.88
C GLU A 143 12.21 15.11 -5.65
N ALA A 144 11.63 15.29 -4.46
CA ALA A 144 10.26 14.84 -4.18
C ALA A 144 9.23 15.48 -5.13
N LEU A 145 9.37 16.78 -5.42
CA LEU A 145 8.49 17.48 -6.36
C LEU A 145 8.67 16.97 -7.81
N ALA A 146 9.91 16.71 -8.23
CA ALA A 146 10.18 16.14 -9.55
C ALA A 146 9.62 14.72 -9.68
N ILE A 147 9.67 13.93 -8.60
CA ILE A 147 9.06 12.60 -8.53
C ILE A 147 7.54 12.70 -8.65
N LEU A 148 6.91 13.59 -7.86
CA LEU A 148 5.47 13.79 -7.91
C LEU A 148 5.03 14.24 -9.31
N ALA A 149 5.71 15.21 -9.91
CA ALA A 149 5.45 15.66 -11.27
C ALA A 149 5.53 14.49 -12.28
N LEU A 150 6.58 13.68 -12.21
CA LEU A 150 6.74 12.50 -13.07
C LEU A 150 5.60 11.47 -12.90
N VAL A 151 5.11 11.26 -11.67
CA VAL A 151 3.94 10.40 -11.40
C VAL A 151 2.68 11.01 -12.00
N MET A 152 2.47 12.31 -11.85
CA MET A 152 1.31 13.02 -12.40
C MET A 152 1.31 13.00 -13.93
N ASP A 153 2.46 13.17 -14.58
CA ASP A 153 2.61 13.06 -16.04
C ASP A 153 2.26 11.66 -16.57
N ASN A 154 2.31 10.65 -15.70
CA ASN A 154 1.99 9.26 -16.04
C ASN A 154 0.68 8.78 -15.39
N LEU A 155 -0.13 9.66 -14.82
CA LEU A 155 -1.31 9.27 -14.04
C LEU A 155 -2.33 8.48 -14.86
N HIS A 156 -2.43 8.76 -16.16
CA HIS A 156 -3.24 8.03 -17.14
C HIS A 156 -2.89 6.54 -17.28
N ARG A 157 -1.78 6.07 -16.70
CA ARG A 157 -1.36 4.66 -16.66
C ARG A 157 -1.25 4.10 -15.25
N VAL A 158 -1.40 4.93 -14.21
CA VAL A 158 -1.30 4.46 -12.83
C VAL A 158 -2.55 3.65 -12.51
N ALA A 159 -2.40 2.38 -12.17
CA ALA A 159 -3.50 1.50 -11.78
C ALA A 159 -3.74 1.52 -10.27
N THR A 160 -2.65 1.59 -9.49
CA THR A 160 -2.72 1.74 -8.04
C THR A 160 -1.67 2.75 -7.57
N ALA A 161 -2.02 3.60 -6.62
CA ALA A 161 -1.14 4.61 -6.07
C ALA A 161 -1.20 4.60 -4.55
N GLU A 162 -0.05 4.57 -3.90
CA GLU A 162 0.13 4.94 -2.51
C GLU A 162 1.11 6.10 -2.47
N ILE A 163 0.60 7.29 -2.15
CA ILE A 163 1.34 8.55 -2.20
C ILE A 163 1.32 9.17 -0.81
N ASP A 164 2.48 9.56 -0.32
CA ASP A 164 2.64 10.33 0.89
C ASP A 164 3.05 11.77 0.55
N ASP A 165 2.21 12.69 0.97
CA ASP A 165 2.36 14.13 0.80
C ASP A 165 3.19 14.68 1.97
N TRP A 166 4.51 14.68 1.77
CA TRP A 166 5.47 15.17 2.75
C TRP A 166 5.62 16.70 2.82
N HIS A 167 5.05 17.47 1.89
CA HIS A 167 5.58 18.82 1.58
C HIS A 167 4.54 19.91 1.28
N TRP A 168 3.25 19.72 1.55
CA TRP A 168 2.23 20.73 1.23
C TRP A 168 2.32 22.06 2.00
N TYR A 169 3.17 22.18 3.02
CA TYR A 169 3.22 23.36 3.88
C TYR A 169 3.65 24.65 3.19
N ASP A 170 4.25 24.58 2.00
CA ASP A 170 5.03 25.71 1.52
C ASP A 170 4.91 25.91 0.01
N VAL A 171 3.89 25.33 -0.64
CA VAL A 171 3.65 25.58 -2.05
C VAL A 171 2.20 25.99 -2.25
N ASN A 172 2.02 27.27 -2.54
CA ASN A 172 0.99 27.73 -3.47
C ASN A 172 1.20 26.98 -4.80
N TYR A 173 0.80 25.69 -4.87
CA TYR A 173 0.53 24.99 -6.12
C TYR A 173 -0.77 25.54 -6.71
N ALA A 174 -0.85 26.87 -6.77
CA ALA A 174 -1.86 27.60 -7.49
C ALA A 174 -1.65 27.27 -8.96
N ASN A 175 -2.30 26.18 -9.36
CA ASN A 175 -2.53 25.74 -10.73
C ASN A 175 -1.30 25.07 -11.36
N PRO A 176 -1.31 23.73 -11.52
CA PRO A 176 -0.56 23.15 -12.63
C PRO A 176 -0.95 23.87 -13.94
N PRO A 177 -0.18 23.83 -15.03
CA PRO A 177 -0.53 24.55 -16.26
C PRO A 177 -1.95 24.19 -16.73
N THR A 178 -2.87 25.17 -16.78
CA THR A 178 -4.34 25.04 -16.92
C THR A 178 -4.80 24.45 -18.28
N THR A 179 -3.87 24.06 -19.14
CA THR A 179 -4.16 23.72 -20.55
C THR A 179 -4.31 22.22 -20.82
N LEU A 180 -4.12 21.36 -19.82
CA LEU A 180 -4.33 19.93 -20.01
C LEU A 180 -5.84 19.61 -19.95
N PRO A 181 -6.39 18.88 -20.94
CA PRO A 181 -7.79 18.44 -20.91
C PRO A 181 -8.05 17.61 -19.66
N SER A 182 -9.30 17.59 -19.17
CA SER A 182 -9.68 16.70 -18.07
C SER A 182 -9.34 15.25 -18.44
N GLU A 183 -8.40 14.66 -17.71
CA GLU A 183 -7.95 13.29 -17.97
C GLU A 183 -8.71 12.32 -17.07
N THR A 184 -9.23 11.26 -17.68
CA THR A 184 -9.76 10.11 -16.95
C THR A 184 -8.60 9.23 -16.52
N SER A 185 -8.44 9.05 -15.22
CA SER A 185 -7.42 8.17 -14.64
C SER A 185 -7.95 6.73 -14.52
N PRO A 186 -7.16 5.70 -14.88
CA PRO A 186 -7.54 4.30 -14.69
C PRO A 186 -7.28 3.79 -13.27
N ILE A 187 -6.91 4.66 -12.31
CA ILE A 187 -6.63 4.26 -10.93
C ILE A 187 -7.84 3.51 -10.34
N GLN A 188 -7.58 2.33 -9.79
CA GLN A 188 -8.54 1.49 -9.08
C GLN A 188 -8.38 1.58 -7.56
N SER A 189 -7.16 1.84 -7.08
CA SER A 189 -6.85 1.94 -5.67
C SER A 189 -5.93 3.13 -5.41
N LEU A 190 -6.38 4.07 -4.57
CA LEU A 190 -5.61 5.24 -4.16
C LEU A 190 -5.50 5.28 -2.64
N THR A 191 -4.27 5.26 -2.15
CA THR A 191 -3.92 5.60 -0.78
C THR A 191 -3.21 6.95 -0.78
N TRP A 192 -3.79 7.92 -0.10
CA TRP A 192 -3.26 9.26 0.02
C TRP A 192 -2.96 9.59 1.47
N LYS A 193 -1.68 9.72 1.83
CA LYS A 193 -1.25 10.08 3.17
C LYS A 193 -0.86 11.55 3.16
N SER A 194 -1.55 12.42 3.90
CA SER A 194 -1.09 13.80 4.05
C SER A 194 -0.26 13.93 5.32
N CYS A 195 1.05 14.10 5.20
CA CYS A 195 1.92 14.33 6.35
C CYS A 195 1.75 15.76 6.85
N LEU A 196 0.60 16.04 7.46
CA LEU A 196 0.42 17.25 8.24
C LEU A 196 1.23 17.10 9.54
N ARG A 197 2.54 17.42 9.48
CA ARG A 197 3.44 17.58 10.64
C ARG A 197 2.71 18.29 11.77
N ARG A 198 2.31 17.52 12.80
CA ARG A 198 2.06 17.76 14.25
C ARG A 198 1.71 19.16 14.79
N ASN A 199 1.56 20.19 13.97
CA ASN A 199 1.02 21.47 14.35
C ASN A 199 -0.49 21.33 14.28
N VAL A 200 -1.02 20.64 15.31
CA VAL A 200 -2.44 20.30 15.50
C VAL A 200 -3.34 21.53 15.35
N SER A 201 -2.79 22.73 15.60
CA SER A 201 -3.43 24.02 15.41
C SER A 201 -3.81 24.35 13.95
N PHE A 202 -3.14 23.77 12.95
CA PHE A 202 -3.46 24.01 11.54
C PHE A 202 -4.67 23.19 11.04
N LEU A 203 -4.86 21.98 11.58
CA LEU A 203 -5.98 21.09 11.25
C LEU A 203 -7.34 21.69 11.61
N ALA A 204 -7.41 22.51 12.67
CA ALA A 204 -8.66 23.09 13.14
C ALA A 204 -9.15 24.28 12.30
N ARG A 205 -8.30 24.92 11.48
CA ARG A 205 -8.67 26.19 10.82
C ARG A 205 -9.24 26.06 9.42
N ASN A 206 -8.91 25.01 8.67
CA ASN A 206 -9.25 24.95 7.25
C ASN A 206 -10.04 23.68 6.92
N ALA A 207 -11.34 23.68 7.23
CA ALA A 207 -12.27 22.63 6.78
C ALA A 207 -12.34 22.52 5.23
N SER A 208 -11.93 23.57 4.52
CA SER A 208 -11.84 23.65 3.05
C SER A 208 -10.39 23.56 2.57
N GLY A 209 -9.72 22.43 2.85
CA GLY A 209 -8.42 22.13 2.26
C GLY A 209 -8.48 22.13 0.72
N PRO A 210 -7.35 22.32 0.03
CA PRO A 210 -7.32 22.23 -1.43
C PRO A 210 -7.82 20.85 -1.88
N THR A 211 -8.52 20.83 -3.01
CA THR A 211 -8.92 19.59 -3.66
C THR A 211 -7.68 18.83 -4.11
N ILE A 212 -7.59 17.54 -3.77
CA ILE A 212 -6.48 16.67 -4.16
C ILE A 212 -6.70 16.27 -5.62
N LEU A 213 -5.73 16.45 -6.52
CA LEU A 213 -5.86 16.05 -7.93
C LEU A 213 -7.13 16.58 -8.65
N PRO A 214 -7.45 17.89 -8.56
CA PRO A 214 -8.74 18.45 -9.00
C PRO A 214 -9.03 18.33 -10.51
N ARG A 215 -8.05 17.89 -11.30
CA ARG A 215 -8.11 17.81 -12.77
C ARG A 215 -8.44 16.43 -13.29
N PHE A 216 -8.41 15.43 -12.42
CA PHE A 216 -8.57 14.06 -12.80
C PHE A 216 -9.95 13.56 -12.39
N SER A 217 -10.55 12.78 -13.27
CA SER A 217 -11.72 11.98 -12.94
C SER A 217 -11.26 10.54 -12.70
N PHE A 218 -11.83 9.89 -11.69
CA PHE A 218 -11.44 8.54 -11.29
C PHE A 218 -12.63 7.57 -11.41
N PRO A 219 -13.19 7.35 -12.62
CA PRO A 219 -14.42 6.56 -12.77
C PRO A 219 -14.28 5.09 -12.33
N ASN A 220 -13.04 4.58 -12.29
CA ASN A 220 -12.72 3.19 -11.95
C ASN A 220 -12.22 3.02 -10.51
N LEU A 221 -12.21 4.08 -9.69
CA LEU A 221 -11.69 4.01 -8.34
C LEU A 221 -12.61 3.16 -7.46
N GLN A 222 -12.09 2.06 -6.96
CA GLN A 222 -12.82 1.13 -6.11
C GLN A 222 -12.41 1.29 -4.65
N HIS A 223 -11.13 1.56 -4.40
CA HIS A 223 -10.58 1.69 -3.05
C HIS A 223 -9.93 3.06 -2.85
N LEU A 224 -10.40 3.78 -1.84
CA LEU A 224 -9.83 5.06 -1.43
C LEU A 224 -9.46 5.00 0.05
N SER A 225 -8.19 5.20 0.36
CA SER A 225 -7.68 5.30 1.72
C SER A 225 -7.01 6.65 1.88
N CYS A 226 -7.41 7.42 2.90
CA CYS A 226 -6.88 8.76 3.12
C CYS A 226 -6.47 8.95 4.58
N TYR A 227 -5.29 9.52 4.80
CA TYR A 227 -4.76 9.82 6.13
C TYR A 227 -4.64 11.33 6.31
N TRP A 228 -5.27 11.88 7.34
CA TRP A 228 -5.27 13.31 7.65
C TRP A 228 -5.82 14.20 6.53
N VAL A 229 -6.75 13.68 5.72
CA VAL A 229 -7.37 14.40 4.60
C VAL A 229 -8.83 14.71 4.91
N GLY A 230 -9.24 15.96 4.66
CA GLY A 230 -10.64 16.37 4.74
C GLY A 230 -11.48 15.76 3.61
N VAL A 231 -12.68 15.29 3.92
CA VAL A 231 -13.58 14.67 2.93
C VAL A 231 -13.91 15.62 1.77
N GLN A 232 -13.94 16.93 2.01
CA GLN A 232 -14.15 17.93 0.95
C GLN A 232 -13.02 17.95 -0.08
N SER A 233 -11.76 17.72 0.34
CA SER A 233 -10.60 17.67 -0.56
C SER A 233 -10.66 16.50 -1.55
N ILE A 234 -11.36 15.43 -1.18
CA ILE A 234 -11.51 14.21 -1.99
C ILE A 234 -12.92 14.06 -2.57
N ARG A 235 -13.78 15.07 -2.46
CA ARG A 235 -15.21 14.96 -2.82
C ARG A 235 -15.44 14.45 -4.24
N HIS A 236 -14.65 14.90 -5.20
CA HIS A 236 -14.71 14.49 -6.61
C HIS A 236 -14.25 13.03 -6.86
N MET A 237 -13.59 12.40 -5.89
CA MET A 237 -13.21 10.98 -5.92
C MET A 237 -14.27 10.07 -5.29
N LEU A 238 -15.25 10.64 -4.59
CA LEU A 238 -16.33 9.89 -3.92
C LEU A 238 -17.48 9.67 -4.90
N HIS A 239 -17.41 8.60 -5.67
CA HIS A 239 -18.41 8.25 -6.68
C HIS A 239 -19.07 6.90 -6.39
N ARG A 240 -20.16 6.62 -7.13
CA ARG A 240 -21.06 5.48 -6.90
C ARG A 240 -20.43 4.08 -6.99
N SER A 241 -19.26 3.94 -7.61
CA SER A 241 -18.55 2.66 -7.78
C SER A 241 -17.45 2.43 -6.73
N LEU A 242 -17.30 3.34 -5.76
CA LEU A 242 -16.37 3.14 -4.65
C LEU A 242 -16.88 2.01 -3.74
N LEU A 243 -16.06 0.98 -3.57
CA LEU A 243 -16.37 -0.21 -2.75
C LEU A 243 -15.80 -0.08 -1.33
N ARG A 244 -14.65 0.58 -1.20
CA ARG A 244 -13.91 0.70 0.05
C ARG A 244 -13.48 2.14 0.28
N LEU A 245 -13.88 2.70 1.43
CA LEU A 245 -13.47 4.01 1.90
C LEU A 245 -12.82 3.88 3.27
N GLU A 246 -11.59 4.33 3.40
CA GLU A 246 -10.88 4.38 4.66
C GLU A 246 -10.47 5.82 4.96
N LEU A 247 -10.92 6.33 6.09
CA LEU A 247 -10.55 7.65 6.57
C LEU A 247 -9.80 7.49 7.88
N HIS A 248 -8.49 7.70 7.83
CA HIS A 248 -7.59 7.60 8.97
C HIS A 248 -7.33 9.00 9.50
N GLU A 249 -7.78 9.27 10.73
CA GLU A 249 -7.63 10.58 11.39
C GLU A 249 -8.08 11.79 10.53
N PRO A 250 -9.27 11.78 9.90
CA PRO A 250 -9.70 12.91 9.10
C PRO A 250 -10.01 14.13 9.99
N PRO A 251 -9.91 15.36 9.45
CA PRO A 251 -10.38 16.56 10.12
C PRO A 251 -11.84 16.43 10.62
N PRO A 252 -12.21 17.10 11.72
CA PRO A 252 -13.58 17.06 12.24
C PRO A 252 -14.59 17.46 11.16
N MET A 253 -15.66 16.68 11.03
CA MET A 253 -16.76 16.97 10.12
C MET A 253 -18.10 16.70 10.79
N SER A 254 -19.15 17.39 10.33
CA SER A 254 -20.49 17.12 10.85
C SER A 254 -20.96 15.73 10.42
N GLU A 255 -21.65 15.03 11.31
CA GLU A 255 -22.24 13.70 11.04
C GLU A 255 -23.17 13.74 9.83
N ASN A 256 -24.00 14.78 9.72
CA ASN A 256 -24.93 14.96 8.60
C ASN A 256 -24.19 15.12 7.27
N SER A 257 -23.05 15.83 7.27
CA SER A 257 -22.23 15.96 6.07
C SER A 257 -21.65 14.62 5.63
N LEU A 258 -21.27 13.76 6.57
CA LEU A 258 -20.77 12.43 6.24
C LEU A 258 -21.89 11.55 5.68
N LEU A 259 -23.05 11.53 6.35
CA LEU A 259 -24.21 10.74 5.90
C LEU A 259 -24.65 11.12 4.49
N ALA A 260 -24.76 12.42 4.19
CA ALA A 260 -25.10 12.90 2.85
C ALA A 260 -24.09 12.45 1.77
N ILE A 261 -22.82 12.28 2.14
CA ILE A 261 -21.79 11.79 1.23
C ILE A 261 -21.92 10.27 1.04
N LEU A 262 -22.18 9.53 2.11
CA LEU A 262 -22.38 8.07 2.07
C LEU A 262 -23.62 7.68 1.25
N GLU A 263 -24.69 8.47 1.30
CA GLU A 263 -25.89 8.28 0.48
C GLU A 263 -25.61 8.30 -1.03
N GLU A 264 -24.52 8.96 -1.46
CA GLU A 264 -24.11 9.00 -2.88
C GLU A 264 -23.27 7.79 -3.31
N MET A 265 -22.91 6.89 -2.39
CA MET A 265 -22.04 5.73 -2.63
C MET A 265 -22.76 4.41 -2.29
N PRO A 266 -23.80 4.02 -3.07
CA PRO A 266 -24.61 2.83 -2.78
C PRO A 266 -23.83 1.50 -2.91
N ALA A 267 -22.67 1.50 -3.57
CA ALA A 267 -21.82 0.32 -3.70
C ALA A 267 -20.80 0.16 -2.56
N LEU A 268 -20.80 1.05 -1.56
CA LEU A 268 -19.81 1.02 -0.49
C LEU A 268 -20.01 -0.22 0.40
N GLU A 269 -19.04 -1.14 0.36
CA GLU A 269 -19.04 -2.38 1.14
C GLU A 269 -18.25 -2.22 2.46
N PHE A 270 -17.22 -1.38 2.45
CA PHE A 270 -16.32 -1.21 3.59
C PHE A 270 -16.08 0.27 3.91
N LEU A 271 -16.29 0.63 5.17
CA LEU A 271 -16.00 1.93 5.73
C LEU A 271 -15.18 1.76 7.02
N THR A 272 -13.95 2.29 7.05
CA THR A 272 -13.19 2.33 8.31
C THR A 272 -13.84 3.32 9.27
N PRO A 273 -14.15 2.92 10.53
CA PRO A 273 -14.75 3.80 11.50
C PRO A 273 -13.84 5.00 11.80
N LEU A 274 -14.44 6.18 11.82
CA LEU A 274 -13.81 7.39 12.35
C LEU A 274 -13.42 7.17 13.82
N PRO A 275 -12.32 7.76 14.30
CA PRO A 275 -11.89 7.61 15.68
C PRO A 275 -13.04 7.83 16.70
N SER A 276 -12.95 7.07 17.79
CA SER A 276 -14.00 6.58 18.71
C SER A 276 -15.13 7.53 19.15
N GLU A 277 -14.97 8.86 19.09
CA GLU A 277 -16.03 9.80 19.44
C GLU A 277 -17.22 9.73 18.48
N VAL A 278 -16.97 9.48 17.19
CA VAL A 278 -18.05 9.36 16.18
C VAL A 278 -18.64 7.96 16.18
N GLU A 279 -17.82 6.93 16.41
CA GLU A 279 -18.28 5.54 16.49
C GLU A 279 -19.31 5.35 17.61
N HIS A 280 -19.09 5.97 18.77
CA HIS A 280 -20.05 5.93 19.89
C HIS A 280 -21.41 6.54 19.51
N ARG A 281 -21.42 7.68 18.81
CA ARG A 281 -22.65 8.40 18.43
C ARG A 281 -23.42 7.74 17.28
N LEU A 282 -22.71 7.22 16.28
CA LEU A 282 -23.33 6.46 15.18
C LEU A 282 -23.94 5.14 15.69
N ARG A 283 -23.28 4.45 16.64
CA ARG A 283 -23.86 3.27 17.30
C ARG A 283 -25.10 3.60 18.13
N GLU A 284 -25.16 4.77 18.76
CA GLU A 284 -26.34 5.23 19.49
C GLU A 284 -27.52 5.60 18.59
N ARG A 285 -27.25 6.13 17.38
CA ARG A 285 -28.30 6.48 16.41
C ARG A 285 -28.78 5.30 15.57
N CYS A 286 -27.90 4.36 15.24
CA CYS A 286 -28.26 3.11 14.57
C CYS A 286 -28.81 2.05 15.54
N ARG A 287 -28.91 2.34 16.85
CA ARG A 287 -29.64 1.48 17.78
C ARG A 287 -31.12 1.48 17.42
N PRO A 288 -31.72 0.32 17.12
CA PRO A 288 -33.14 0.26 16.83
C PRO A 288 -33.94 0.75 18.04
N ARG A 289 -34.70 1.83 17.86
CA ARG A 289 -35.68 2.28 18.85
C ARG A 289 -36.96 1.46 18.69
N GLY A 290 -36.95 0.23 19.18
CA GLY A 290 -38.18 -0.56 19.29
C GLY A 290 -37.95 -2.05 19.56
N PRO A 291 -38.83 -2.71 20.35
CA PRO A 291 -38.72 -4.12 20.75
C PRO A 291 -39.00 -5.14 19.62
N ARG A 292 -38.90 -4.73 18.34
CA ARG A 292 -39.15 -5.59 17.17
C ARG A 292 -38.00 -5.68 16.17
N ALA A 293 -36.83 -5.11 16.49
CA ALA A 293 -35.70 -5.05 15.56
C ALA A 293 -34.42 -5.73 16.09
N GLU A 294 -34.55 -6.77 16.92
CA GLU A 294 -33.43 -7.63 17.33
C GLU A 294 -33.01 -8.66 16.25
N ALA A 295 -33.74 -8.76 15.13
CA ALA A 295 -33.47 -9.76 14.09
C ALA A 295 -32.55 -9.27 12.94
N LEU A 296 -32.03 -8.03 12.97
CA LEU A 296 -31.29 -7.43 11.84
C LEU A 296 -29.87 -6.95 12.17
N CYS A 297 -29.30 -7.31 13.33
CA CYS A 297 -27.89 -7.03 13.59
C CYS A 297 -26.98 -8.02 12.85
N LEU A 298 -26.22 -7.51 11.88
CA LEU A 298 -25.16 -8.20 11.12
C LEU A 298 -24.14 -8.89 12.05
N PRO A 299 -23.70 -10.13 11.73
CA PRO A 299 -22.58 -10.76 12.42
C PRO A 299 -21.27 -10.51 11.65
N THR A 300 -20.70 -9.31 11.71
CA THR A 300 -19.32 -9.09 11.21
C THR A 300 -18.62 -7.91 11.88
N CYS A 301 -18.37 -8.03 13.18
CA CYS A 301 -17.24 -7.38 13.84
C CYS A 301 -16.51 -8.44 14.70
N ARG A 302 -15.85 -9.40 14.05
CA ARG A 302 -14.75 -10.13 14.70
C ARG A 302 -13.48 -9.32 14.47
N LEU A 303 -13.10 -8.58 15.51
CA LEU A 303 -11.76 -8.01 15.65
C LEU A 303 -10.74 -9.15 15.54
N SER A 304 -9.90 -9.08 14.51
CA SER A 304 -8.64 -9.82 14.42
C SER A 304 -7.71 -9.29 15.51
N ASN A 305 -7.76 -9.90 16.70
CA ASN A 305 -6.69 -9.76 17.67
C ASN A 305 -5.53 -10.68 17.27
N HIS A 306 -4.33 -10.11 17.31
CA HIS A 306 -3.05 -10.71 16.97
C HIS A 306 -2.92 -12.20 17.29
N GLY A 307 -2.39 -12.94 16.32
CA GLY A 307 -1.97 -14.32 16.48
C GLY A 307 -0.92 -14.46 17.58
N ARG A 308 -1.33 -15.06 18.70
CA ARG A 308 -0.49 -15.95 19.50
C ARG A 308 -1.29 -17.24 19.70
N PRO A 309 -0.68 -18.42 19.51
CA PRO A 309 -1.36 -19.67 19.84
C PRO A 309 -1.50 -19.75 21.37
N CYS A 310 -2.73 -19.79 21.86
CA CYS A 310 -3.00 -20.26 23.21
C CYS A 310 -2.58 -21.73 23.28
N MET A 311 -1.70 -22.07 24.22
CA MET A 311 -1.48 -23.46 24.59
C MET A 311 -2.81 -24.07 25.01
N GLU A 312 -3.19 -25.12 24.29
CA GLU A 312 -4.34 -25.96 24.54
C GLU A 312 -4.11 -26.71 25.86
N ALA A 313 -4.90 -26.38 26.88
CA ALA A 313 -5.02 -27.20 28.08
C ALA A 313 -5.84 -28.44 27.71
N GLN A 314 -5.23 -29.61 27.87
CA GLN A 314 -5.89 -30.91 27.71
C GLN A 314 -7.13 -31.00 28.59
N TRP A 315 -8.30 -31.13 27.96
CA TRP A 315 -9.52 -31.65 28.58
C TRP A 315 -9.92 -32.94 27.89
N GLN A 316 -10.03 -34.00 28.69
CA GLN A 316 -10.40 -35.34 28.26
C GLN A 316 -11.86 -35.36 27.80
N HIS A 317 -12.10 -35.86 26.58
CA HIS A 317 -13.44 -36.22 26.12
C HIS A 317 -13.84 -37.61 26.62
N GLY A 318 -14.98 -37.69 27.32
CA GLY A 318 -15.81 -38.88 27.40
C GLY A 318 -16.77 -38.96 26.19
N PRO A 319 -17.21 -40.17 25.78
CA PRO A 319 -17.88 -40.36 24.50
C PRO A 319 -19.41 -40.21 24.60
N GLY A 320 -20.00 -39.59 23.58
CA GLY A 320 -21.40 -39.80 23.22
C GLY A 320 -22.14 -38.54 22.77
N SER A 321 -22.40 -38.43 21.47
CA SER A 321 -23.73 -38.19 20.90
C SER A 321 -23.64 -37.55 19.51
N THR A 322 -24.24 -38.23 18.55
CA THR A 322 -24.45 -37.87 17.16
C THR A 322 -25.55 -36.81 17.02
N ARG A 323 -25.37 -35.82 16.14
CA ARG A 323 -26.43 -35.33 15.23
C ARG A 323 -25.88 -34.45 14.11
N VAL A 324 -26.28 -34.82 12.91
CA VAL A 324 -26.08 -34.11 11.64
C VAL A 324 -27.18 -33.05 11.51
N GLY A 325 -26.80 -31.83 11.13
CA GLY A 325 -27.72 -30.77 10.73
C GLY A 325 -27.07 -29.90 9.67
N ALA A 326 -27.55 -30.01 8.44
CA ALA A 326 -27.14 -29.17 7.33
C ALA A 326 -27.69 -27.75 7.50
N HIS A 327 -26.85 -26.74 7.30
CA HIS A 327 -27.28 -25.34 7.23
C HIS A 327 -27.06 -24.79 5.82
N THR A 328 -28.18 -24.59 5.13
CA THR A 328 -28.34 -23.79 3.92
C THR A 328 -28.14 -22.31 4.29
N VAL A 329 -27.22 -21.63 3.62
CA VAL A 329 -27.03 -20.17 3.77
C VAL A 329 -27.81 -19.47 2.65
N THR A 330 -28.82 -18.71 3.03
CA THR A 330 -29.58 -17.82 2.12
C THR A 330 -29.06 -16.41 2.32
N CYS A 331 -28.64 -15.74 1.24
CA CYS A 331 -28.09 -14.39 1.27
C CYS A 331 -29.22 -13.39 0.98
N CYS A 332 -29.46 -12.43 1.89
CA CYS A 332 -30.43 -11.36 1.69
C CYS A 332 -29.76 -10.09 1.13
N ARG A 333 -30.28 -9.65 -0.03
CA ARG A 333 -30.09 -8.33 -0.64
C ARG A 333 -30.86 -7.28 0.16
N CYS A 334 -30.28 -6.09 0.38
CA CYS A 334 -31.03 -4.90 0.80
C CYS A 334 -30.88 -3.78 -0.23
N LEU A 335 -32.02 -3.12 -0.48
CA LEU A 335 -32.29 -1.99 -1.37
C LEU A 335 -31.65 -0.69 -0.88
#